data_AF-A0A2H6NA97-F1
#
_entry.id   AF-A0A2H6NA97-F1
#
_cell.length_a   1.000
_cell.length_b   1.000
_cell.length_c   1.000
_cell.angle_alpha   90.00
_cell.angle_beta   90.00
_cell.angle_gamma   90.00
#
_symmetry.space_group_name_H-M   'P 1'
#
loop_
_entity.id
_entity.type
_entity.pdbx_description
1 polymer ?
#
loop_
_entity_poly.entity_id
_entity_poly.type
_entity_poly.pdbx_seq_one_letter_code
_entity_poly.pdbx_strand_id
1 'polypeptide(L)'
;RHQGRGGGVAVIVRRSLAPRRIPAPEIVGCESLLLRLDLKVQLGLLLMYLPPSCITIALPVLLDAVAGLAVELPRLMVLGDFNLPSLGERSDAAQEFMASMTTMDLTQVVQGLTHRAGHMLDLVFLSGQWRRDLVLREI
;
A
#
# COMPACT_ATOMS: atom_id res chain seq x y z
N ARG A 1 -7.78 21.91 2.55
CA ARG A 1 -6.61 22.55 1.89
C ARG A 1 -7.14 23.33 0.67
N HIS A 2 -6.87 24.63 0.55
CA HIS A 2 -7.23 25.44 -0.62
C HIS A 2 -6.07 25.41 -1.65
N GLN A 3 -6.37 24.94 -2.87
CA GLN A 3 -5.65 25.16 -4.14
C GLN A 3 -4.10 25.26 -4.14
N GLY A 4 -3.39 24.20 -3.74
CA GLY A 4 -1.96 24.03 -4.05
C GLY A 4 -1.76 22.97 -5.15
N ARG A 5 -1.14 23.33 -6.29
CA ARG A 5 -0.78 22.45 -7.42
C ARG A 5 0.42 21.52 -7.10
N GLY A 6 0.47 20.97 -5.90
CA GLY A 6 1.54 20.07 -5.45
C GLY A 6 0.93 18.87 -4.73
N GLY A 7 1.19 17.68 -5.27
CA GLY A 7 0.55 16.43 -4.83
C GLY A 7 0.24 15.54 -6.03
N GLY A 8 0.03 14.26 -5.76
CA GLY A 8 -0.37 13.25 -6.72
C GLY A 8 0.54 12.03 -6.66
N VAL A 9 -0.10 10.87 -6.74
CA VAL A 9 0.58 9.59 -6.94
C VAL A 9 0.56 9.23 -8.43
N ALA A 10 1.63 8.61 -8.91
CA ALA A 10 1.75 8.17 -10.29
C ALA A 10 2.36 6.77 -10.36
N VAL A 11 1.86 5.96 -11.30
CA VAL A 11 2.45 4.66 -11.63
C VAL A 11 2.82 4.66 -13.10
N ILE A 12 4.07 4.35 -13.40
CA ILE A 12 4.57 4.18 -14.77
C ILE A 12 4.62 2.68 -15.04
N VAL A 13 3.82 2.19 -16.00
CA VAL A 13 3.72 0.77 -16.32
C VAL A 13 4.08 0.52 -17.78
N ARG A 14 4.86 -0.53 -18.02
CA ARG A 14 5.15 -1.00 -19.38
C ARG A 14 3.85 -1.47 -20.05
N ARG A 15 3.57 -1.00 -21.26
CA ARG A 15 2.33 -1.30 -22.01
C ARG A 15 2.01 -2.80 -22.12
N SER A 16 3.04 -3.65 -22.19
CA SER A 16 2.90 -5.11 -22.26
C SER A 16 2.24 -5.75 -21.03
N LEU A 17 2.14 -5.03 -19.92
CA LEU A 17 1.50 -5.50 -18.68
C LEU A 17 -0.02 -5.20 -18.65
N ALA A 18 -0.57 -4.61 -19.72
CA ALA A 18 -1.99 -4.31 -19.87
C ALA A 18 -2.62 -3.67 -18.61
N PRO A 19 -2.12 -2.51 -18.16
CA PRO A 19 -2.65 -1.86 -16.97
C PRO A 19 -4.05 -1.32 -17.21
N ARG A 20 -4.92 -1.57 -16.24
CA ARG A 20 -6.23 -0.94 -16.13
C ARG A 20 -6.32 -0.21 -14.80
N ARG A 21 -6.62 1.08 -14.87
CA ARG A 21 -7.01 1.84 -13.68
C ARG A 21 -8.43 1.45 -13.29
N ILE A 22 -8.63 1.15 -12.00
CA ILE A 22 -9.95 0.94 -11.40
C ILE A 22 -10.17 2.02 -10.32
N PRO A 23 -11.42 2.24 -9.87
CA PRO A 23 -11.69 3.21 -8.81
C PRO A 23 -10.83 2.91 -7.57
N ALA A 24 -10.11 3.92 -7.10
CA ALA A 24 -9.30 3.81 -5.90
C ALA A 24 -10.15 4.18 -4.67
N PRO A 25 -9.79 3.70 -3.46
CA PRO A 25 -10.50 4.11 -2.25
C PRO A 25 -10.37 5.61 -2.02
N GLU A 26 -11.50 6.26 -1.74
CA GLU A 26 -11.58 7.68 -1.42
C GLU A 26 -11.29 7.89 0.07
N ILE A 27 -10.06 8.31 0.37
CA ILE A 27 -9.60 8.54 1.74
C ILE A 27 -9.30 10.03 1.89
N VAL A 28 -10.03 10.70 2.78
CA VAL A 28 -9.93 12.15 2.96
C VAL A 28 -8.50 12.57 3.32
N GLY A 29 -7.97 13.50 2.53
CA GLY A 29 -6.63 14.04 2.75
C GLY A 29 -5.49 13.15 2.26
N CYS A 30 -5.80 11.98 1.69
CA CYS A 30 -4.81 11.07 1.10
C CYS A 30 -4.90 11.07 -0.42
N GLU A 31 -3.85 10.57 -1.06
CA GLU A 31 -3.80 10.39 -2.50
C GLU A 31 -3.62 8.90 -2.79
N SER A 32 -4.45 8.35 -3.65
CA SER A 32 -4.45 6.92 -3.95
C SER A 32 -4.63 6.65 -5.45
N LEU A 33 -4.05 5.54 -5.91
CA LEU A 33 -4.23 5.05 -7.26
C LEU A 33 -4.26 3.52 -7.23
N LEU A 34 -5.35 2.95 -7.76
CA LEU A 34 -5.53 1.51 -7.84
C LEU A 34 -5.44 1.07 -9.30
N LEU A 35 -4.50 0.16 -9.56
CA LEU A 35 -4.36 -0.51 -10.85
C LEU A 35 -4.66 -1.98 -10.71
N ARG A 36 -5.18 -2.52 -11.80
CA ARG A 36 -5.20 -3.94 -12.08
C ARG A 36 -4.34 -4.24 -13.29
N LEU A 37 -3.47 -5.24 -13.17
CA LEU A 37 -2.66 -5.74 -14.29
C LEU A 37 -3.29 -7.07 -14.73
N ASP A 38 -3.83 -7.09 -15.95
CA ASP A 38 -4.49 -8.26 -16.52
C ASP A 38 -3.42 -9.20 -17.14
N LEU A 39 -2.58 -9.79 -16.28
CA LEU A 39 -1.63 -10.84 -16.63
C LEU A 39 -2.33 -12.22 -16.65
N LYS A 40 -1.59 -13.31 -16.88
CA LYS A 40 -2.11 -14.68 -16.71
C LYS A 40 -2.77 -14.90 -15.35
N VAL A 41 -2.36 -14.13 -14.35
CA VAL A 41 -3.10 -13.99 -13.10
C VAL A 41 -3.31 -12.52 -12.78
N GLN A 42 -4.52 -12.18 -12.36
CA GLN A 42 -4.88 -10.81 -12.02
C GLN A 42 -4.06 -10.31 -10.84
N LEU A 43 -3.55 -9.09 -11.00
CA LEU A 43 -2.71 -8.46 -10.01
C LEU A 43 -3.24 -7.07 -9.65
N GLY A 44 -3.42 -6.84 -8.35
CA GLY A 44 -3.87 -5.57 -7.80
C GLY A 44 -2.70 -4.74 -7.27
N LEU A 45 -2.67 -3.45 -7.58
CA LEU A 45 -1.66 -2.51 -7.08
C LEU A 45 -2.35 -1.27 -6.54
N LEU A 46 -2.32 -1.09 -5.22
CA LEU A 46 -2.76 0.12 -4.53
C LEU A 46 -1.54 0.96 -4.18
N LEU A 47 -1.34 2.07 -4.89
CA LEU A 47 -0.36 3.10 -4.54
C LEU A 47 -1.02 4.15 -3.66
N MET A 48 -0.39 4.48 -2.53
CA MET A 48 -0.91 5.40 -1.52
C MET A 48 0.14 6.47 -1.17
N TYR A 49 -0.32 7.68 -0.89
CA TYR A 49 0.42 8.68 -0.14
C TYR A 49 -0.46 9.11 1.05
N LEU A 50 0.01 8.82 2.26
CA LEU A 50 -0.64 9.21 3.51
C LEU A 50 0.15 10.37 4.12
N PRO A 51 -0.40 11.60 4.13
CA PRO A 51 0.29 12.71 4.77
C PRO A 51 0.35 12.52 6.29
N PRO A 52 1.44 12.97 6.95
CA PRO A 52 1.60 12.83 8.40
C PRO A 52 0.48 13.50 9.20
N SER A 53 -0.12 14.57 8.64
CA SER A 53 -1.23 15.30 9.26
C SER A 53 -2.57 14.56 9.27
N CYS A 54 -2.69 13.44 8.54
CA CYS A 54 -3.97 12.76 8.29
C CYS A 54 -4.06 11.37 8.90
N ILE A 55 -2.98 10.85 9.50
CA ILE A 55 -2.84 9.46 9.98
C ILE A 55 -4.04 9.03 10.84
N THR A 56 -4.40 9.81 11.85
CA THR A 56 -5.44 9.42 12.81
C THR A 56 -6.83 9.25 12.19
N ILE A 57 -7.13 10.00 11.13
CA ILE A 57 -8.44 9.98 10.45
C ILE A 57 -8.43 8.98 9.28
N ALA A 58 -7.31 8.90 8.57
CA ALA A 58 -7.19 8.12 7.35
C ALA A 58 -6.93 6.63 7.59
N LEU A 59 -6.24 6.27 8.69
CA LEU A 59 -5.76 4.92 8.91
C LEU A 59 -6.89 3.88 9.10
N PRO A 60 -7.97 4.14 9.85
CA PRO A 60 -9.09 3.20 9.92
C PRO A 60 -9.77 2.98 8.56
N VAL A 61 -10.00 4.07 7.81
CA VAL A 61 -10.61 4.01 6.47
C VAL A 61 -9.72 3.26 5.47
N LEU A 62 -8.40 3.45 5.58
CA LEU A 62 -7.42 2.72 4.80
C LEU A 62 -7.47 1.23 5.09
N LEU A 63 -7.52 0.83 6.37
CA LEU A 63 -7.59 -0.58 6.76
C LEU A 63 -8.86 -1.25 6.24
N ASP A 64 -10.01 -0.60 6.37
CA ASP A 64 -11.28 -1.11 5.83
C ASP A 64 -11.22 -1.27 4.31
N ALA A 65 -10.66 -0.27 3.60
CA ALA A 65 -10.49 -0.34 2.16
C ALA A 65 -9.54 -1.49 1.74
N VAL A 66 -8.42 -1.65 2.44
CA VAL A 66 -7.45 -2.72 2.15
C VAL A 66 -8.06 -4.10 2.43
N ALA A 67 -8.87 -4.24 3.48
CA ALA A 67 -9.57 -5.50 3.77
C ALA A 67 -10.50 -5.91 2.62
N GLY A 68 -11.30 -4.98 2.10
CA GLY A 68 -12.15 -5.23 0.93
C GLY A 68 -11.34 -5.61 -0.31
N LEU A 69 -10.26 -4.85 -0.59
CA LEU A 69 -9.40 -5.12 -1.73
C LEU A 69 -8.65 -6.44 -1.63
N ALA A 70 -8.25 -6.87 -0.44
CA ALA A 70 -7.57 -8.15 -0.23
C ALA A 70 -8.47 -9.35 -0.57
N VAL A 71 -9.80 -9.22 -0.36
CA VAL A 71 -10.79 -10.22 -0.76
C VAL A 71 -10.99 -10.22 -2.28
N GLU A 72 -11.09 -9.03 -2.90
CA GLU A 72 -11.35 -8.90 -4.34
C GLU A 72 -10.13 -9.20 -5.22
N LEU A 73 -8.93 -8.93 -4.72
CA LEU A 73 -7.67 -9.00 -5.45
C LEU A 73 -6.71 -9.95 -4.74
N PRO A 74 -6.75 -11.27 -5.04
CA PRO A 74 -5.95 -12.28 -4.34
C PRO A 74 -4.44 -12.00 -4.34
N ARG A 75 -3.96 -11.29 -5.37
CA ARG A 75 -2.57 -10.80 -5.49
C ARG A 75 -2.56 -9.28 -5.35
N LEU A 76 -2.92 -8.80 -4.17
CA LEU A 76 -2.84 -7.39 -3.84
C LEU A 76 -1.41 -7.02 -3.43
N MET A 77 -0.90 -5.93 -4.00
CA MET A 77 0.25 -5.20 -3.53
C MET A 77 -0.22 -3.82 -3.05
N VAL A 78 0.10 -3.48 -1.82
CA VAL A 78 -0.15 -2.14 -1.26
C VAL A 78 1.21 -1.49 -1.03
N LEU A 79 1.43 -0.31 -1.60
CA LEU A 79 2.71 0.37 -1.49
C LEU A 79 2.53 1.89 -1.43
N GLY A 80 3.51 2.57 -0.87
CA GLY A 80 3.43 4.02 -0.73
C GLY A 80 4.31 4.57 0.36
N ASP A 81 4.28 5.89 0.48
CA ASP A 81 4.78 6.61 1.65
C ASP A 81 3.63 6.78 2.64
N PHE A 82 3.72 6.07 3.77
CA PHE A 82 2.68 6.05 4.79
C PHE A 82 2.89 7.10 5.88
N ASN A 83 4.07 7.72 5.95
CA ASN A 83 4.46 8.62 7.03
C ASN A 83 4.15 8.10 8.45
N LEU A 84 4.13 6.78 8.67
CA LEU A 84 3.82 6.22 9.99
C LEU A 84 4.88 6.66 11.01
N PRO A 85 4.49 6.95 12.26
CA PRO A 85 5.43 7.23 13.32
C PRO A 85 6.40 6.05 13.48
N SER A 86 7.65 6.34 13.86
CA SER A 86 8.74 5.38 13.86
C SER A 86 8.36 4.02 14.45
N LEU A 87 8.56 2.94 13.68
CA LEU A 87 8.36 1.54 14.09
C LEU A 87 9.23 1.08 15.28
N GLY A 88 10.09 1.94 15.83
CA GLY A 88 11.01 1.62 16.94
C GLY A 88 10.58 2.13 18.32
N GLU A 89 9.70 3.14 18.40
CA GLU A 89 9.25 3.71 19.68
C GLU A 89 7.75 3.51 19.84
N ARG A 90 7.33 2.31 20.29
CA ARG A 90 5.98 1.94 20.77
C ARG A 90 4.83 2.87 20.33
N SER A 91 4.71 3.15 19.04
CA SER A 91 3.60 3.92 18.52
C SER A 91 2.48 2.93 18.31
N ASP A 92 1.50 2.95 19.21
CA ASP A 92 0.36 2.04 19.19
C ASP A 92 -0.24 1.94 17.78
N ALA A 93 -0.37 3.08 17.08
CA ALA A 93 -0.94 3.14 15.73
C ALA A 93 -0.11 2.42 14.65
N ALA A 94 1.23 2.53 14.68
CA ALA A 94 2.07 1.84 13.69
C ALA A 94 2.07 0.33 13.91
N GLN A 95 2.08 -0.12 15.17
CA GLN A 95 2.02 -1.54 15.50
C GLN A 95 0.65 -2.13 15.16
N GLU A 96 -0.42 -1.42 15.49
CA GLU A 96 -1.79 -1.83 15.19
C GLU A 96 -2.02 -1.89 13.68
N PHE A 97 -1.53 -0.89 12.92
CA PHE A 97 -1.55 -0.94 11.46
C PHE A 97 -0.84 -2.18 10.90
N MET A 98 0.37 -2.47 11.38
CA MET A 98 1.13 -3.65 10.93
C MET A 98 0.42 -4.97 11.30
N ALA A 99 -0.19 -5.05 12.49
CA ALA A 99 -0.97 -6.20 12.92
C ALA A 99 -2.23 -6.38 12.07
N SER A 100 -2.95 -5.29 11.76
CA SER A 100 -4.12 -5.32 10.88
C SER A 100 -3.75 -5.79 9.48
N MET A 101 -2.67 -5.26 8.88
CA MET A 101 -2.17 -5.71 7.58
C MET A 101 -1.82 -7.21 7.60
N THR A 102 -1.14 -7.67 8.66
CA THR A 102 -0.81 -9.10 8.84
C THR A 102 -2.05 -9.97 8.94
N THR A 103 -3.09 -9.50 9.62
CA THR A 103 -4.38 -10.20 9.75
C THR A 103 -5.09 -10.35 8.40
N MET A 104 -4.84 -9.43 7.46
CA MET A 104 -5.32 -9.48 6.08
C MET A 104 -4.42 -10.32 5.14
N ASP A 105 -3.49 -11.12 5.70
CA ASP A 105 -2.48 -11.90 4.95
C ASP A 105 -1.56 -11.01 4.08
N LEU A 106 -1.37 -9.74 4.46
CA LEU A 106 -0.47 -8.80 3.80
C LEU A 106 0.83 -8.69 4.61
N THR A 107 1.94 -9.09 4.01
CA THR A 107 3.26 -9.02 4.67
C THR A 107 4.06 -7.83 4.17
N GLN A 108 4.57 -7.03 5.09
CA GLN A 108 5.53 -5.98 4.79
C GLN A 108 6.86 -6.60 4.32
N VAL A 109 7.47 -6.07 3.25
CA VAL A 109 8.71 -6.61 2.68
C VAL A 109 9.89 -5.64 2.63
N VAL A 110 9.71 -4.37 2.97
CA VAL A 110 10.81 -3.39 2.94
C VAL A 110 11.69 -3.58 4.17
N GLN A 111 12.99 -3.75 3.96
CA GLN A 111 13.97 -3.85 5.03
C GLN A 111 14.80 -2.57 5.12
N GLY A 112 15.06 -2.10 6.34
CA GLY A 112 15.90 -0.93 6.59
C GLY A 112 15.19 0.42 6.50
N LEU A 113 15.97 1.49 6.58
CA LEU A 113 15.47 2.87 6.64
C LEU A 113 15.28 3.40 5.22
N THR A 114 14.14 4.03 4.96
CA THR A 114 13.83 4.62 3.64
C THR A 114 13.96 6.15 3.66
N HIS A 115 13.94 6.74 4.85
CA HIS A 115 14.08 8.17 5.07
C HIS A 115 15.43 8.52 5.73
N ARG A 116 16.02 9.66 5.31
CA ARG A 116 17.33 10.13 5.79
C ARG A 116 17.38 10.40 7.30
N ALA A 117 16.24 10.67 7.93
CA ALA A 117 16.15 10.88 9.38
C ALA A 117 16.09 9.57 10.19
N GLY A 118 16.26 8.40 9.57
CA GLY A 118 16.27 7.13 10.29
C GLY A 118 14.89 6.52 10.51
N HIS A 119 13.96 6.75 9.59
CA HIS A 119 12.62 6.17 9.63
C HIS A 119 12.32 5.33 8.39
N MET A 120 11.46 4.33 8.54
CA MET A 120 10.90 3.54 7.45
C MET A 120 9.48 4.05 7.21
N LEU A 121 9.33 4.92 6.20
CA LEU A 121 8.06 5.57 5.88
C LEU A 121 7.46 4.98 4.60
N ASP A 122 8.33 4.58 3.68
CA ASP A 122 7.97 3.88 2.47
C ASP A 122 7.80 2.40 2.78
N LEU A 123 6.59 1.89 2.59
CA LEU A 123 6.25 0.49 2.88
C LEU A 123 5.72 -0.18 1.63
N VAL A 124 5.97 -1.48 1.54
CA VAL A 124 5.41 -2.38 0.53
C VAL A 124 4.87 -3.59 1.26
N PHE A 125 3.60 -3.89 1.01
CA PHE A 125 2.89 -5.06 1.51
C PHE A 125 2.48 -5.95 0.34
N LEU A 126 2.71 -7.25 0.48
CA LEU A 126 2.34 -8.26 -0.49
C LEU A 126 1.38 -9.27 0.14
N SER A 127 0.33 -9.64 -0.58
CA SER A 127 -0.53 -10.75 -0.15
C SER A 127 0.23 -12.08 -0.13
N GLY A 128 -0.15 -13.00 0.75
CA GLY A 128 0.49 -14.31 0.87
C GLY A 128 0.51 -15.11 -0.44
N GLN A 129 -0.46 -14.87 -1.33
CA GLN A 129 -0.48 -15.50 -2.66
C GLN A 129 0.71 -15.09 -3.53
N TRP A 130 1.20 -13.84 -3.45
CA TRP A 130 2.41 -13.41 -4.18
C TRP A 130 3.63 -14.28 -3.85
N ARG A 131 3.79 -14.66 -2.58
CA ARG A 131 4.91 -15.50 -2.14
C ARG A 131 4.85 -16.89 -2.75
N ARG A 132 3.66 -17.50 -2.81
CA ARG A 132 3.49 -18.82 -3.41
C ARG A 132 3.89 -18.84 -4.88
N ASP A 133 3.54 -17.80 -5.63
CA ASP A 133 3.85 -17.73 -7.06
C ASP A 133 5.30 -17.36 -7.38
N LEU A 134 5.96 -16.55 -6.55
CA LEU A 134 7.39 -16.26 -6.70
C LEU A 134 8.24 -17.50 -6.38
N VAL A 135 7.89 -18.21 -5.31
CA VAL A 135 8.57 -19.48 -4.94
C VAL A 135 8.36 -20.56 -6.01
N LEU A 136 7.17 -20.63 -6.63
CA LEU A 136 6.90 -21.57 -7.72
C LEU A 136 7.59 -21.20 -9.06
N ARG A 137 8.19 -20.01 -9.18
CA ARG A 137 8.93 -19.58 -10.38
C ARG A 137 10.44 -19.75 -10.27
N GLU A 138 10.95 -20.15 -9.10
CA GLU A 138 12.38 -20.42 -8.86
C GLU A 138 12.73 -21.92 -8.88
N ILE A 139 11.84 -22.79 -9.40
CA ILE A 139 12.08 -24.23 -9.60
C ILE A 139 11.98 -24.58 -11.08
#